data_AF-P73378-F1
#
_entry.id   AF-P73378-F1
#
_cell.length_a   1.000
_cell.length_b   1.000
_cell.length_c   1.000
_cell.angle_alpha   90.00
_cell.angle_beta   90.00
_cell.angle_gamma   90.00
#
_symmetry.space_group_name_H-M   'P 1'
#
loop_
_entity.id
_entity.type
_entity.pdbx_description
1 polymer ?
#
loop_
_entity_poly.entity_id
_entity_poly.type
_entity_poly.pdbx_seq_one_letter_code
_entity_poly.pdbx_strand_id
1 'polypeptide(L)'
;MWFPELRAKIGSRLDPSLQSCPEAIAASVQDYSFIDRTLCNAYYVCMQFEYDPQKAKSNRQKHGISFAEAEMVFFDPLTIHELDPDSTTEERFIALGMGNTGSILVVVYTLRGEIIRLISARRATKQETKIYETGI
;
A
#
# COMPACT_ATOMS: atom_id res chain seq x y z
N MET A 1 -8.39 -2.29 5.96
CA MET A 1 -8.99 -3.51 5.34
C MET A 1 -9.11 -3.26 3.84
N TRP A 2 -8.33 -3.96 3.01
CA TRP A 2 -8.31 -3.73 1.57
C TRP A 2 -9.66 -4.08 0.94
N PHE A 3 -10.22 -3.19 0.12
CA PHE A 3 -11.49 -3.44 -0.56
C PHE A 3 -11.44 -4.78 -1.33
N PRO A 4 -12.53 -5.58 -1.35
CA PRO A 4 -12.56 -6.87 -2.04
C PRO A 4 -12.18 -6.77 -3.53
N GLU A 5 -12.50 -5.66 -4.19
CA GLU A 5 -12.18 -5.39 -5.59
C GLU A 5 -10.67 -5.18 -5.83
N LEU A 6 -10.00 -4.49 -4.90
CA LEU A 6 -8.55 -4.28 -4.91
C LEU A 6 -7.83 -5.62 -4.70
N ARG A 7 -8.34 -6.43 -3.78
CA ARG A 7 -7.83 -7.78 -3.48
C ARG A 7 -8.02 -8.74 -4.65
N ALA A 8 -9.14 -8.65 -5.37
CA ALA A 8 -9.40 -9.47 -6.55
C ALA A 8 -8.46 -9.12 -7.73
N LYS A 9 -8.16 -7.82 -7.92
CA LYS A 9 -7.23 -7.38 -8.99
C LYS A 9 -5.79 -7.78 -8.72
N ILE A 10 -5.33 -7.68 -7.47
CA ILE A 10 -3.94 -8.01 -7.09
C ILE A 10 -3.75 -9.52 -6.82
N GLY A 11 -4.77 -10.23 -6.34
CA GLY A 11 -4.68 -11.63 -5.93
C GLY A 11 -4.94 -12.68 -7.03
N SER A 12 -5.30 -12.28 -8.25
CA SER A 12 -5.74 -13.22 -9.31
C SER A 12 -4.61 -14.00 -10.00
N ARG A 13 -3.36 -13.86 -9.56
CA ARG A 13 -2.20 -14.55 -10.14
C ARG A 13 -1.21 -15.13 -9.11
N LEU A 14 -1.68 -15.48 -7.91
CA LEU A 14 -0.94 -16.43 -7.10
C LEU A 14 -0.93 -17.79 -7.82
N ASP A 15 0.26 -18.32 -8.07
CA ASP A 15 0.48 -19.62 -8.73
C ASP A 15 -0.37 -20.70 -8.04
N PRO A 16 -1.24 -21.43 -8.76
CA PRO A 16 -2.02 -22.53 -8.20
C PRO A 16 -1.16 -23.60 -7.51
N SER A 17 0.15 -23.69 -7.78
CA SER A 17 1.05 -24.62 -7.09
C SER A 17 1.43 -24.23 -5.66
N LEU A 18 1.11 -23.01 -5.20
CA LEU A 18 1.29 -22.60 -3.80
C LEU A 18 0.04 -22.84 -2.94
N GLN A 19 -1.05 -23.35 -3.53
CA GLN A 19 -2.30 -23.67 -2.84
C GLN A 19 -2.34 -25.08 -2.22
N SER A 20 -1.19 -25.73 -2.04
CA SER A 20 -1.11 -27.06 -1.46
C SER A 20 0.06 -27.19 -0.51
N CYS A 21 -0.10 -26.70 0.72
CA CYS A 21 0.58 -27.23 1.90
C CYS A 21 -0.42 -27.27 3.07
N PRO A 22 -0.51 -28.38 3.82
CA PRO A 22 -1.63 -28.63 4.74
C PRO A 22 -1.47 -27.89 6.08
N GLU A 23 -2.60 -27.64 6.73
CA GLU A 23 -2.69 -27.28 8.16
C GLU A 23 -2.02 -28.36 9.04
N ALA A 24 -0.77 -28.13 9.43
CA ALA A 24 -0.08 -28.67 10.61
C ALA A 24 1.38 -28.23 10.44
N ILE A 25 1.97 -27.39 11.27
CA ILE A 25 2.37 -27.70 12.64
C ILE A 25 2.47 -26.36 13.38
N ALA A 26 1.48 -26.05 14.19
CA ALA A 26 1.64 -25.18 15.34
C ALA A 26 2.20 -26.04 16.47
N ALA A 27 3.51 -26.10 16.63
CA ALA A 27 4.11 -26.67 17.84
C ALA A 27 5.49 -26.08 18.09
N SER A 28 5.67 -25.59 19.33
CA SER A 28 6.92 -25.18 19.98
C SER A 28 7.72 -24.06 19.31
N VAL A 29 7.28 -22.82 19.53
CA VAL A 29 8.11 -21.63 19.29
C VAL A 29 8.88 -21.30 20.57
N GLN A 30 10.08 -21.86 20.69
CA GLN A 30 11.14 -21.34 21.56
C GLN A 30 12.42 -21.23 20.72
N ASP A 31 12.43 -20.34 19.72
CA ASP A 31 13.60 -19.53 19.39
C ASP A 31 13.27 -18.58 18.23
N TYR A 32 13.03 -17.31 18.57
CA TYR A 32 12.77 -16.21 17.63
C TYR A 32 14.09 -15.55 17.15
N SER A 33 15.20 -16.28 17.15
CA SER A 33 16.54 -15.73 16.89
C SER A 33 17.09 -16.10 15.51
N PHE A 34 16.36 -16.84 14.68
CA PHE A 34 16.83 -17.30 13.37
C PHE A 34 15.73 -17.32 12.32
N ILE A 35 15.00 -16.21 12.17
CA ILE A 35 14.18 -16.00 10.97
C ILE A 35 15.17 -15.79 9.82
N ASP A 36 15.41 -16.86 9.07
CA ASP A 36 16.21 -16.87 7.85
C ASP A 36 15.83 -15.65 6.99
N ARG A 37 16.81 -14.76 6.72
CA ARG A 37 16.65 -13.55 5.91
C ARG A 37 16.02 -13.86 4.54
N THR A 38 16.07 -15.11 4.11
CA THR A 38 15.53 -15.61 2.85
C THR A 38 14.00 -15.76 2.85
N LEU A 39 13.39 -16.20 3.95
CA LEU A 39 11.93 -16.37 4.05
C LEU A 39 11.19 -15.06 4.34
N CYS A 40 11.83 -14.15 5.09
CA CYS A 40 11.29 -12.80 5.29
C CYS A 40 11.21 -12.03 3.95
N ASN A 41 12.12 -12.29 3.01
CA ASN A 41 12.09 -11.72 1.67
C ASN A 41 11.10 -12.39 0.72
N ALA A 42 10.60 -13.61 0.97
CA ALA A 42 9.69 -14.30 0.04
C ALA A 42 8.20 -14.00 0.32
N TYR A 43 7.83 -13.73 1.58
CA TYR A 43 6.45 -13.40 1.97
C TYR A 43 6.15 -11.88 2.03
N TYR A 44 7.15 -11.02 1.84
CA TYR A 44 7.00 -9.55 1.70
C TYR A 44 7.00 -9.06 0.24
N VAL A 45 7.13 -9.96 -0.72
CA VAL A 45 7.13 -9.72 -2.18
C VAL A 45 5.67 -9.85 -2.65
N CYS A 46 4.99 -8.83 -3.19
CA CYS A 46 5.29 -8.22 -4.49
C CYS A 46 4.55 -6.87 -4.74
N MET A 47 4.36 -5.98 -3.77
CA MET A 47 3.81 -4.64 -4.11
C MET A 47 4.83 -3.84 -4.93
N GLN A 48 4.63 -3.81 -6.24
CA GLN A 48 5.49 -3.05 -7.16
C GLN A 48 4.97 -1.62 -7.29
N PHE A 49 5.81 -0.65 -6.94
CA PHE A 49 5.49 0.77 -7.08
C PHE A 49 6.19 1.35 -8.30
N GLU A 50 5.45 2.10 -9.11
CA GLU A 50 5.98 2.82 -10.27
C GLU A 50 5.64 4.30 -10.17
N TYR A 51 6.56 5.17 -10.53
CA TYR A 51 6.29 6.60 -10.70
C TYR A 51 7.32 7.26 -11.59
N ASP A 52 6.90 8.34 -12.22
CA ASP A 52 7.79 9.18 -13.00
C ASP A 52 8.75 9.93 -12.05
N PRO A 53 10.09 9.81 -12.22
CA PRO A 53 11.07 10.47 -11.37
C PRO A 53 11.02 12.01 -11.46
N GLN A 54 10.66 12.59 -12.60
CA GLN A 54 10.45 14.04 -12.73
C GLN A 54 9.20 14.47 -11.95
N LYS A 55 8.15 13.64 -11.98
CA LYS A 55 6.95 13.88 -11.19
C LYS A 55 7.20 13.74 -9.70
N ALA A 56 7.98 12.75 -9.28
CA ALA A 56 8.39 12.57 -7.90
C ALA A 56 9.15 13.79 -7.36
N LYS A 57 10.08 14.34 -8.16
CA LYS A 57 10.79 15.58 -7.83
C LYS A 57 9.84 16.77 -7.70
N SER A 58 8.96 16.95 -8.68
CA SER A 58 7.97 18.04 -8.69
C SER A 58 6.99 17.93 -7.51
N ASN A 59 6.55 16.72 -7.17
CA ASN A 59 5.68 16.46 -6.02
C ASN A 59 6.38 16.81 -4.71
N ARG A 60 7.63 16.38 -4.55
CA ARG A 60 8.41 16.69 -3.35
C ARG A 60 8.63 18.19 -3.19
N GLN A 61 8.89 18.91 -4.29
CA GLN A 61 9.02 20.37 -4.26
C GLN A 61 7.72 21.07 -3.89
N LYS A 62 6.59 20.60 -4.43
CA LYS A 62 5.27 21.23 -4.23
C LYS A 62 4.64 20.90 -2.87
N HIS A 63 4.78 19.66 -2.41
CA HIS A 63 4.06 19.11 -1.26
C HIS A 63 4.96 18.71 -0.09
N GLY A 64 6.28 18.72 -0.27
CA GLY A 64 7.24 18.32 0.77
C GLY A 64 7.31 16.81 1.01
N ILE A 65 6.53 16.01 0.28
CA ILE A 65 6.44 14.55 0.45
C ILE A 65 7.09 13.83 -0.72
N SER A 66 7.96 12.88 -0.40
CA SER A 66 8.56 12.00 -1.40
C SER A 66 7.66 10.80 -1.68
N PHE A 67 7.70 10.27 -2.91
CA PHE A 67 6.92 9.07 -3.23
C PHE A 67 7.39 7.83 -2.45
N ALA A 68 8.68 7.72 -2.15
CA ALA A 68 9.19 6.69 -1.24
C ALA A 68 8.56 6.75 0.17
N GLU A 69 8.23 7.95 0.67
CA GLU A 69 7.51 8.09 1.93
C GLU A 69 6.02 7.76 1.76
N ALA A 70 5.44 8.09 0.62
CA ALA A 70 4.05 7.79 0.28
C ALA A 70 3.80 6.28 0.10
N GLU A 71 4.80 5.50 -0.32
CA GLU A 71 4.74 4.03 -0.38
C GLU A 71 4.41 3.43 0.99
N MET A 72 4.87 4.05 2.08
CA MET A 72 4.64 3.56 3.45
C MET A 72 3.17 3.52 3.85
N VAL A 73 2.34 4.38 3.25
CA VAL A 73 0.89 4.38 3.45
C VAL A 73 0.27 3.04 3.08
N PHE A 74 0.82 2.33 2.11
CA PHE A 74 0.27 1.03 1.70
C PHE A 74 0.58 -0.10 2.68
N PHE A 75 1.56 0.10 3.56
CA PHE A 75 1.93 -0.85 4.62
C PHE A 75 1.17 -0.60 5.93
N ASP A 76 0.45 0.52 6.03
CA ASP A 76 -0.39 0.84 7.18
C ASP A 76 -1.68 -0.01 7.16
N PRO A 77 -1.95 -0.84 8.19
CA PRO A 77 -3.15 -1.67 8.27
C PRO A 77 -4.46 -0.88 8.30
N LEU A 78 -4.41 0.36 8.79
CA LEU A 78 -5.56 1.25 8.95
C LEU A 78 -5.79 2.13 7.72
N THR A 79 -5.01 1.95 6.66
CA THR A 79 -5.18 2.73 5.44
C THR A 79 -6.57 2.57 4.86
N ILE A 80 -7.17 3.72 4.57
CA ILE A 80 -8.47 3.86 3.92
C ILE A 80 -8.20 4.05 2.43
N HIS A 81 -8.89 3.27 1.60
CA HIS A 81 -8.80 3.37 0.14
C HIS A 81 -10.16 3.79 -0.40
N GLU A 82 -10.21 4.88 -1.16
CA GLU A 82 -11.43 5.37 -1.79
C GLU A 82 -11.25 5.45 -3.30
N LEU A 83 -12.30 5.13 -4.05
CA LEU A 83 -12.34 5.36 -5.49
C LEU A 83 -12.53 6.85 -5.75
N ASP A 84 -11.71 7.41 -6.63
CA ASP A 84 -11.85 8.79 -7.09
C ASP A 84 -13.08 8.90 -8.03
N PRO A 85 -14.17 9.58 -7.62
CA PRO A 85 -15.40 9.66 -8.40
C PRO A 85 -15.23 10.46 -9.70
N ASP A 86 -14.19 11.29 -9.81
CA ASP A 86 -13.92 12.12 -10.99
C ASP A 86 -13.11 11.38 -12.07
N SER A 87 -12.80 10.10 -11.83
CA SER A 87 -11.96 9.30 -12.72
C SER A 87 -12.76 8.68 -13.87
N THR A 88 -12.81 9.39 -15.01
CA THR A 88 -13.62 9.01 -16.19
C THR A 88 -12.89 8.14 -17.22
N THR A 89 -11.55 8.06 -17.15
CA THR A 89 -10.73 7.37 -18.16
C THR A 89 -9.87 6.23 -17.60
N GLU A 90 -9.37 6.37 -16.37
CA GLU A 90 -8.58 5.35 -15.66
C GLU A 90 -9.06 5.32 -14.22
N GLU A 91 -9.29 4.14 -13.64
CA GLU A 91 -9.62 4.01 -12.21
C GLU A 91 -8.49 4.61 -11.37
N ARG A 92 -8.81 5.66 -10.61
CA ARG A 92 -7.91 6.27 -9.65
C ARG A 92 -8.41 5.98 -8.25
N PHE A 93 -7.44 5.75 -7.38
CA PHE A 93 -7.68 5.45 -5.98
C PHE A 93 -6.95 6.47 -5.13
N ILE A 94 -7.60 6.81 -4.03
CA ILE A 94 -7.07 7.70 -3.00
C ILE A 94 -6.80 6.82 -1.79
N ALA A 95 -5.54 6.72 -1.38
CA ALA A 95 -5.15 6.11 -0.12
C ALA A 95 -4.93 7.19 0.94
N LEU A 96 -5.54 7.01 2.10
CA LEU A 96 -5.35 7.83 3.29
C LEU A 96 -4.80 6.94 4.40
N GLY A 97 -3.57 7.21 4.83
CA GLY A 97 -2.93 6.44 5.89
C GLY A 97 -1.66 7.05 6.41
N MET A 98 -1.00 6.34 7.32
CA MET A 98 0.16 6.86 8.04
C MET A 98 1.45 6.70 7.21
N GLY A 99 2.18 7.79 7.02
CA GLY A 99 3.53 7.77 6.45
C GLY A 99 4.60 7.45 7.50
N ASN A 100 5.85 7.26 7.05
CA ASN A 100 6.99 6.90 7.92
C ASN A 100 7.25 7.90 9.06
N THR A 101 6.92 9.18 8.82
CA THR A 101 7.15 10.27 9.79
C THR A 101 6.02 10.41 10.82
N GLY A 102 5.05 9.49 10.85
CA GLY A 102 3.85 9.59 11.69
C GLY A 102 2.84 10.63 11.21
N SER A 103 3.08 11.23 10.03
CA SER A 103 2.13 12.13 9.38
C SER A 103 1.12 11.35 8.57
N ILE A 104 -0.15 11.74 8.60
CA ILE A 104 -1.17 11.16 7.73
C ILE A 104 -1.01 11.76 6.34
N LEU A 105 -0.93 10.89 5.34
CA LEU A 105 -0.70 11.23 3.95
C LEU A 105 -1.89 10.80 3.11
N VAL A 106 -2.17 11.62 2.09
CA VAL A 106 -3.12 11.33 1.02
C VAL A 106 -2.30 11.01 -0.23
N VAL A 107 -2.47 9.81 -0.75
CA VAL A 107 -1.76 9.30 -1.91
C VAL A 107 -2.76 8.97 -3.00
N VAL A 108 -2.63 9.62 -4.14
CA VAL A 108 -3.42 9.31 -5.33
C VAL A 108 -2.61 8.36 -6.19
N TYR A 109 -3.18 7.21 -6.52
CA TYR A 109 -2.54 6.18 -7.30
C TYR A 109 -3.51 5.56 -8.31
N THR A 110 -2.96 4.84 -9.27
CA THR A 110 -3.74 3.99 -10.17
C THR A 110 -3.14 2.60 -10.18
N LEU A 111 -3.98 1.61 -10.47
CA LEU A 111 -3.59 0.20 -10.52
C LEU A 111 -3.47 -0.23 -11.98
N ARG A 112 -2.32 -0.82 -12.32
CA ARG A 112 -2.08 -1.45 -13.62
C ARG A 112 -1.68 -2.91 -13.39
N GLY A 113 -2.70 -3.78 -13.29
CA GLY A 113 -2.52 -5.16 -12.87
C GLY A 113 -2.04 -5.21 -11.42
N GLU A 114 -0.79 -5.63 -11.22
CA GLU A 114 -0.15 -5.75 -9.90
C GLU A 114 0.74 -4.54 -9.56
N ILE A 115 0.87 -3.57 -10.47
CA ILE A 115 1.72 -2.38 -10.28
C ILE A 115 0.87 -1.22 -9.79
N ILE A 116 1.30 -0.62 -8.68
CA ILE A 116 0.75 0.60 -8.11
C ILE A 116 1.52 1.79 -8.67
N ARG A 117 0.89 2.57 -9.55
CA ARG A 117 1.50 3.78 -10.09
C ARG A 117 1.12 4.99 -9.25
N LEU A 118 2.09 5.59 -8.56
CA LEU A 118 1.87 6.79 -7.77
C LEU A 118 1.73 8.01 -8.68
N ILE A 119 0.64 8.77 -8.50
CA ILE A 119 0.32 9.95 -9.29
C ILE A 119 0.64 11.21 -8.49
N SER A 120 0.25 11.27 -7.22
CA SER A 120 0.41 12.44 -6.35
C SER A 120 0.45 12.01 -4.89
N ALA A 121 1.18 12.75 -4.06
CA ALA A 121 1.20 12.53 -2.62
C ALA A 121 1.28 13.86 -1.89
N ARG A 122 0.40 14.06 -0.90
CA ARG A 122 0.37 15.26 -0.07
C ARG A 122 0.08 14.90 1.37
N ARG A 123 0.31 15.84 2.28
CA ARG A 123 -0.18 15.73 3.65
C ARG A 123 -1.71 15.81 3.66
N ALA A 124 -2.31 15.00 4.53
CA ALA A 124 -3.73 15.10 4.83
C ALA A 124 -4.02 16.46 5.48
N THR A 125 -5.19 17.00 5.16
CA THR A 125 -5.75 18.16 5.86
C THR A 125 -6.26 17.73 7.24
N LYS A 126 -6.48 18.70 8.15
CA LYS A 126 -7.02 18.40 9.49
C LYS A 126 -8.35 17.65 9.46
N GLN A 127 -9.18 17.90 8.44
CA GLN A 127 -10.45 17.21 8.26
C GLN A 127 -10.23 15.75 7.85
N GLU A 128 -9.36 15.50 6.89
CA GLU A 128 -8.99 14.13 6.45
C GLU A 128 -8.29 13.34 7.57
N THR A 129 -7.40 13.98 8.33
CA THR A 129 -6.81 13.39 9.54
C THR A 129 -7.88 12.94 10.53
N LYS A 130 -8.87 13.80 10.79
CA LYS A 130 -9.96 13.44 11.69
C LYS A 130 -10.79 12.27 11.17
N ILE A 131 -11.02 12.21 9.85
CA ILE A 131 -11.71 11.06 9.21
C ILE A 131 -10.91 9.78 9.44
N TYR A 132 -9.60 9.80 9.22
CA TYR A 132 -8.71 8.66 9.47
C TYR A 132 -8.72 8.23 10.94
N GLU A 133 -8.61 9.17 11.88
CA GLU A 133 -8.61 8.88 13.33
C GLU A 133 -9.96 8.39 13.86
N THR A 134 -11.07 8.88 13.29
CA THR A 134 -12.42 8.49 13.72
C THR A 134 -12.79 7.11 13.18
N GLY A 135 -12.12 6.63 12.12
CA GLY A 135 -12.28 5.28 11.60
C GLY A 135 -13.64 4.99 10.95
N ILE A 136 -14.37 6.05 10.56
CA ILE A 136 -15.81 6.13 10.20
C ILE A 136 -16.71 6.45 11.40
#